data_AF-A0A519VGL2-F1
#
_entry.id   AF-A0A519VGL2-F1
#
_cell.length_a   1.000
_cell.length_b   1.000
_cell.length_c   1.000
_cell.angle_alpha   90.00
_cell.angle_beta   90.00
_cell.angle_gamma   90.00
#
_symmetry.space_group_name_H-M   'P 1'
#
loop_
_entity.id
_entity.type
_entity.pdbx_description
1 polymer ?
#
loop_
_entity_poly.entity_id
_entity_poly.type
_entity_poly.pdbx_seq_one_letter_code
_entity_poly.pdbx_strand_id
1 'polypeptide(L)'
;MKIIDLRTMRGPSYWSVKHYKLIVCKVDFQEFAGQWSSAVPEFAGRLAALLPEMGQMPHIPGVTGKQLAKHPPLTPEQLADGEPLGAVVQHVALELQRLAGMPVYWGRSYPAREAGVEYVVFAYQEERAGRYAAQSAVELVEALLRGEAFDLPPVVAELHDIREEEFFGPSTWSIVAEAASRNIPYIQLKNSNIIQLGYGHNQRRIWATTTSLTSHAGVEVAGNKNRTKAMLADGGVPVPRGTTVYGEEGLRDAIDELGFPIVTKPLDGNHGKGATIRIMNWDDAVAGLKAAKEYSRAVIVEQYVTGDDYRLLVAAAMSLPSTNSRR
;
A
#
# COMPACT_ATOMS: atom_id res chain seq x y z
N MET A 1 -19.22 -0.13 -26.15
CA MET A 1 -17.77 0.05 -26.34
C MET A 1 -17.09 -1.29 -26.13
N LYS A 2 -16.01 -1.58 -26.86
CA LYS A 2 -15.38 -2.91 -26.80
C LYS A 2 -13.86 -2.83 -26.83
N ILE A 3 -13.21 -3.48 -25.88
CA ILE A 3 -11.76 -3.70 -25.91
C ILE A 3 -11.45 -4.77 -26.95
N ILE A 4 -10.78 -4.39 -28.03
CA ILE A 4 -10.36 -5.28 -29.12
C ILE A 4 -9.09 -6.02 -28.74
N ASP A 5 -8.17 -5.32 -28.07
CA ASP A 5 -6.86 -5.84 -27.69
C ASP A 5 -6.37 -5.15 -26.42
N LEU A 6 -5.78 -5.93 -25.50
CA LEU A 6 -5.30 -5.46 -24.20
C LEU A 6 -3.91 -6.02 -23.91
N ARG A 7 -2.89 -5.18 -24.08
CA ARG A 7 -1.48 -5.54 -23.90
C ARG A 7 -0.87 -4.86 -22.68
N THR A 8 0.09 -5.53 -22.08
CA THR A 8 0.90 -4.99 -20.97
C THR A 8 2.34 -4.85 -21.42
N MET A 9 2.87 -3.63 -21.36
CA MET A 9 4.29 -3.33 -21.57
C MET A 9 5.02 -3.32 -20.23
N ARG A 10 6.24 -3.88 -20.19
CA ARG A 10 7.07 -3.99 -18.98
C ARG A 10 8.44 -3.31 -19.10
N GLY A 11 8.64 -2.55 -20.18
CA GLY A 11 9.92 -1.98 -20.59
C GLY A 11 9.73 -0.84 -21.60
N PRO A 12 10.82 -0.29 -22.14
CA PRO A 12 10.76 0.66 -23.25
C PRO A 12 9.89 0.11 -24.39
N SER A 13 8.97 0.93 -24.89
CA SER A 13 8.02 0.52 -25.91
C SER A 13 7.80 1.63 -26.94
N TYR A 14 7.10 1.31 -28.03
CA TYR A 14 6.68 2.29 -29.04
C TYR A 14 5.94 3.51 -28.43
N TRP A 15 5.16 3.28 -27.37
CA TRP A 15 4.33 4.30 -26.73
C TRP A 15 5.13 5.23 -25.81
N SER A 16 6.18 4.72 -25.18
CA SER A 16 7.04 5.51 -24.32
C SER A 16 8.39 4.85 -24.10
N VAL A 17 9.43 5.67 -24.19
CA VAL A 17 10.81 5.32 -23.81
C VAL A 17 11.15 5.75 -22.37
N LYS A 18 10.22 6.39 -21.66
CA LYS A 18 10.40 6.86 -20.27
C LYS A 18 9.51 6.14 -19.27
N HIS A 19 8.33 5.73 -19.69
CA HIS A 19 7.36 5.00 -18.88
C HIS A 19 7.32 3.54 -19.34
N TYR A 20 7.69 2.61 -18.45
CA TYR A 20 7.92 1.21 -18.82
C TYR A 20 6.75 0.29 -18.51
N LYS A 21 6.00 0.57 -17.44
CA LYS A 21 4.81 -0.17 -17.03
C LYS A 21 3.57 0.49 -17.64
N LEU A 22 3.17 0.05 -18.82
CA LEU A 22 2.02 0.60 -19.55
C LEU A 22 0.98 -0.47 -19.90
N ILE A 23 -0.30 -0.13 -19.73
CA ILE A 23 -1.41 -0.81 -20.36
C ILE A 23 -1.67 -0.15 -21.71
N VAL A 24 -1.80 -0.96 -22.75
CA VAL A 24 -2.13 -0.53 -24.11
C VAL A 24 -3.45 -1.19 -24.46
N CYS A 25 -4.52 -0.41 -24.44
CA CYS A 25 -5.88 -0.86 -24.68
C CYS A 25 -6.35 -0.33 -26.03
N LYS A 26 -6.66 -1.21 -26.99
CA LYS A 26 -7.28 -0.83 -28.26
C LYS A 26 -8.79 -0.94 -28.11
N VAL A 27 -9.49 0.18 -28.17
CA VAL A 27 -10.93 0.28 -27.87
C VAL A 27 -11.69 0.67 -29.13
N ASP A 28 -12.69 -0.13 -29.48
CA ASP A 28 -13.74 0.21 -30.44
C ASP A 28 -14.84 0.98 -29.72
N PHE A 29 -15.01 2.26 -30.07
CA PHE A 29 -16.03 3.12 -29.48
C PHE A 29 -17.43 2.86 -30.04
N GLN A 30 -17.55 2.07 -31.11
CA GLN A 30 -18.82 1.62 -31.68
C GLN A 30 -19.76 2.81 -31.98
N GLU A 31 -20.98 2.82 -31.45
CA GLU A 31 -21.96 3.89 -31.65
C GLU A 31 -21.51 5.26 -31.09
N PHE A 32 -20.52 5.27 -30.20
CA PHE A 32 -19.91 6.48 -29.64
C PHE A 32 -18.67 6.95 -30.42
N ALA A 33 -18.33 6.28 -31.54
CA ALA A 33 -17.18 6.64 -32.37
C ALA A 33 -17.24 8.10 -32.85
N GLY A 34 -16.15 8.85 -32.65
CA GLY A 34 -16.03 10.25 -33.06
C GLY A 34 -16.84 11.24 -32.20
N GLN A 35 -17.53 10.77 -31.16
CA GLN A 35 -18.19 11.64 -30.19
C GLN A 35 -17.19 12.20 -29.18
N TRP A 36 -17.53 13.36 -28.63
CA TRP A 36 -16.79 14.06 -27.59
C TRP A 36 -17.59 13.99 -26.29
N SER A 37 -16.94 14.19 -25.14
CA SER A 37 -17.63 14.18 -23.84
C SER A 37 -18.79 15.20 -23.74
N SER A 38 -18.75 16.28 -24.51
CA SER A 38 -19.80 17.31 -24.58
C SER A 38 -21.01 16.91 -25.46
N ALA A 39 -20.90 15.83 -26.24
CA ALA A 39 -21.98 15.37 -27.12
C ALA A 39 -23.14 14.71 -26.35
N VAL A 40 -22.87 14.18 -25.16
CA VAL A 40 -23.88 13.55 -24.30
C VAL A 40 -24.24 14.48 -23.14
N PRO A 41 -25.49 14.96 -23.06
CA PRO A 41 -25.94 15.79 -21.95
C PRO A 41 -25.67 15.13 -20.59
N GLU A 42 -25.25 15.96 -19.63
CA GLU A 42 -24.98 15.58 -18.23
C GLU A 42 -23.86 14.56 -18.02
N PHE A 43 -23.20 14.04 -19.07
CA PHE A 43 -22.10 13.08 -18.94
C PHE A 43 -20.97 13.61 -18.04
N ALA A 44 -20.53 14.84 -18.29
CA ALA A 44 -19.50 15.50 -17.48
C ALA A 44 -19.90 15.61 -16.00
N GLY A 45 -21.17 15.94 -15.73
CA GLY A 45 -21.72 16.04 -14.37
C GLY A 45 -21.79 14.69 -13.66
N ARG A 46 -22.27 13.65 -14.36
CA ARG A 46 -22.30 12.27 -13.82
C ARG A 46 -20.90 11.77 -13.49
N LEU A 47 -19.93 11.99 -14.40
CA LEU A 47 -18.55 11.57 -14.20
C LEU A 47 -17.89 12.31 -13.04
N ALA A 48 -18.06 13.64 -12.95
CA ALA A 48 -17.52 14.44 -11.85
C ALA A 48 -18.14 14.08 -10.49
N ALA A 49 -19.42 13.71 -10.46
CA ALA A 49 -20.07 13.24 -9.24
C ALA A 49 -19.52 11.88 -8.77
N LEU A 50 -19.22 10.98 -9.70
CA LEU A 50 -18.69 9.65 -9.40
C LEU A 50 -17.19 9.67 -9.05
N LEU A 51 -16.42 10.57 -9.68
CA LEU A 51 -14.97 10.69 -9.54
C LEU A 51 -14.57 12.15 -9.23
N PRO A 52 -14.88 12.66 -8.02
CA PRO A 52 -14.72 14.07 -7.67
C PRO A 52 -13.25 14.54 -7.60
N GLU A 53 -12.31 13.62 -7.37
CA GLU A 53 -10.89 13.94 -7.28
C GLU A 53 -10.15 13.89 -8.64
N MET A 54 -10.80 13.44 -9.71
CA MET A 54 -10.16 13.26 -11.02
C MET A 54 -9.61 14.56 -11.62
N GLY A 55 -10.24 15.70 -11.32
CA GLY A 55 -9.82 17.03 -11.74
C GLY A 55 -8.69 17.63 -10.90
N GLN A 56 -8.26 16.97 -9.83
CA GLN A 56 -7.26 17.47 -8.90
C GLN A 56 -5.86 16.95 -9.26
N MET A 57 -4.84 17.74 -8.95
CA MET A 57 -3.46 17.33 -9.17
C MET A 57 -3.08 16.24 -8.16
N PRO A 58 -2.74 15.02 -8.60
CA PRO A 58 -2.44 13.94 -7.66
C PRO A 58 -1.08 14.13 -6.98
N HIS A 59 -0.96 13.70 -5.73
CA HIS A 59 0.34 13.60 -5.06
C HIS A 59 1.00 12.26 -5.39
N ILE A 60 2.09 12.30 -6.18
CA ILE A 60 2.83 11.10 -6.59
C ILE A 60 4.23 11.10 -5.95
N PRO A 61 4.55 10.14 -5.06
CA PRO A 61 5.87 10.05 -4.43
C PRO A 61 7.00 9.97 -5.46
N GLY A 62 8.05 10.78 -5.27
CA GLY A 62 9.22 10.80 -6.15
C GLY A 62 9.03 11.52 -7.48
N VAL A 63 7.86 12.12 -7.73
CA VAL A 63 7.59 12.91 -8.94
C VAL A 63 7.43 14.38 -8.56
N THR A 64 8.17 15.26 -9.23
CA THR A 64 8.11 16.69 -8.97
C THR A 64 6.84 17.31 -9.53
N GLY A 65 6.35 18.41 -8.92
CA GLY A 65 5.21 19.16 -9.44
C GLY A 65 5.41 19.64 -10.89
N LYS A 66 6.65 19.95 -11.31
CA LYS A 66 6.98 20.30 -12.70
C LYS A 66 6.81 19.13 -13.68
N GLN A 67 7.01 17.90 -13.23
CA GLN A 67 6.77 16.71 -14.04
C GLN A 67 5.27 16.42 -14.16
N LEU A 68 4.53 16.56 -13.06
CA LEU A 68 3.08 16.38 -13.04
C LEU A 68 2.36 17.45 -13.87
N ALA A 69 2.82 18.71 -13.84
CA ALA A 69 2.24 19.79 -14.64
C ALA A 69 2.30 19.55 -16.17
N LYS A 70 3.14 18.63 -16.65
CA LYS A 70 3.16 18.21 -18.07
C LYS A 70 2.05 17.23 -18.44
N HIS A 71 1.35 16.71 -17.44
CA HIS A 71 0.28 15.74 -17.53
C HIS A 71 -0.85 16.18 -16.59
N PRO A 72 -1.51 17.33 -16.88
CA PRO A 72 -2.54 17.87 -16.01
C PRO A 72 -3.71 16.88 -15.88
N PRO A 73 -4.42 16.89 -14.74
CA PRO A 73 -5.67 16.18 -14.58
C PRO A 73 -6.72 16.70 -15.57
N LEU A 74 -7.77 15.89 -15.79
CA LEU A 74 -8.88 16.26 -16.64
C LEU A 74 -9.95 16.95 -15.79
N THR A 75 -10.12 18.27 -15.96
CA THR A 75 -11.04 19.04 -15.11
C THR A 75 -12.50 18.90 -15.57
N PRO A 76 -13.48 19.13 -14.67
CA PRO A 76 -14.90 19.15 -15.04
C PRO A 76 -15.23 20.14 -16.15
N GLU A 77 -14.56 21.28 -16.20
CA GLU A 77 -14.73 22.29 -17.25
C GLU A 77 -14.25 21.76 -18.61
N GLN A 78 -13.07 21.12 -18.67
CA GLN A 78 -12.58 20.50 -19.90
C GLN A 78 -13.50 19.39 -20.39
N LEU A 79 -14.03 18.57 -19.47
CA LEU A 79 -15.04 17.56 -19.80
C LEU A 79 -16.33 18.16 -20.38
N ALA A 80 -16.77 19.31 -19.85
CA ALA A 80 -17.96 20.01 -20.31
C ALA A 80 -17.74 20.70 -21.66
N ASP A 81 -16.57 21.28 -21.89
CA ASP A 81 -16.16 21.91 -23.15
C ASP A 81 -16.00 20.86 -24.26
N GLY A 82 -15.53 19.67 -23.90
CA GLY A 82 -15.46 18.50 -24.76
C GLY A 82 -14.05 17.93 -24.86
N GLU A 83 -13.93 16.63 -24.59
CA GLU A 83 -12.72 15.84 -24.75
C GLU A 83 -13.01 14.54 -25.51
N PRO A 84 -12.05 14.02 -26.30
CA PRO A 84 -12.19 12.73 -26.96
C PRO A 84 -12.40 11.59 -25.95
N LEU A 85 -13.31 10.67 -26.25
CA LEU A 85 -13.66 9.59 -25.31
C LEU A 85 -12.47 8.70 -24.93
N GLY A 86 -11.49 8.49 -25.82
CA GLY A 86 -10.26 7.78 -25.45
C GLY A 86 -9.42 8.49 -24.39
N ALA A 87 -9.41 9.83 -24.38
CA ALA A 87 -8.77 10.60 -23.32
C ALA A 87 -9.56 10.48 -22.01
N VAL A 88 -10.89 10.50 -22.08
CA VAL A 88 -11.74 10.29 -20.90
C VAL A 88 -11.49 8.90 -20.27
N VAL A 89 -11.52 7.82 -21.06
CA VAL A 89 -11.23 6.46 -20.58
C VAL A 89 -9.83 6.37 -19.96
N GLN A 90 -8.83 7.04 -20.56
CA GLN A 90 -7.48 7.11 -19.99
C GLN A 90 -7.48 7.76 -18.59
N HIS A 91 -8.14 8.90 -18.43
CA HIS A 91 -8.19 9.61 -17.14
C HIS A 91 -8.97 8.81 -16.09
N VAL A 92 -10.08 8.17 -16.47
CA VAL A 92 -10.83 7.26 -15.59
C VAL A 92 -9.97 6.09 -15.14
N ALA A 93 -9.25 5.42 -16.06
CA ALA A 93 -8.39 4.28 -15.71
C ALA A 93 -7.24 4.65 -14.75
N LEU A 94 -6.71 5.87 -14.87
CA LEU A 94 -5.72 6.38 -13.91
C LEU A 94 -6.37 6.69 -12.56
N GLU A 95 -7.55 7.27 -12.55
CA GLU A 95 -8.27 7.64 -11.33
C GLU A 95 -8.71 6.42 -10.52
N LEU A 96 -9.26 5.39 -11.18
CA LEU A 96 -9.64 4.14 -10.52
C LEU A 96 -8.44 3.52 -9.77
N GLN A 97 -7.26 3.54 -10.37
CA GLN A 97 -6.04 3.06 -9.72
C GLN A 97 -5.63 3.95 -8.53
N ARG A 98 -5.78 5.27 -8.64
CA ARG A 98 -5.46 6.20 -7.55
C ARG A 98 -6.39 6.05 -6.36
N LEU A 99 -7.68 5.84 -6.59
CA LEU A 99 -8.66 5.56 -5.53
C LEU A 99 -8.29 4.28 -4.74
N ALA A 100 -7.68 3.30 -5.41
CA ALA A 100 -7.15 2.09 -4.78
C ALA A 100 -5.72 2.26 -4.20
N GLY A 101 -5.22 3.49 -4.08
CA GLY A 101 -3.91 3.78 -3.47
C GLY A 101 -2.71 3.51 -4.38
N MET A 102 -2.91 3.41 -5.70
CA MET A 102 -1.83 3.25 -6.67
C MET A 102 -1.48 4.60 -7.32
N PRO A 103 -0.29 5.18 -7.06
CA PRO A 103 0.04 6.53 -7.47
C PRO A 103 0.52 6.57 -8.94
N VAL A 104 -0.41 6.36 -9.88
CA VAL A 104 -0.16 6.46 -11.33
C VAL A 104 -0.70 7.79 -11.89
N TYR A 105 -0.02 8.32 -12.90
CA TYR A 105 -0.36 9.66 -13.44
C TYR A 105 -0.17 9.84 -14.95
N TRP A 106 0.54 8.94 -15.62
CA TRP A 106 0.87 9.11 -17.03
C TRP A 106 -0.07 8.32 -17.92
N GLY A 107 -0.63 8.95 -18.94
CA GLY A 107 -1.39 8.30 -19.99
C GLY A 107 -1.57 9.21 -21.20
N ARG A 108 -1.98 8.61 -22.33
CA ARG A 108 -2.33 9.26 -23.59
C ARG A 108 -3.33 8.39 -24.37
N SER A 109 -4.15 9.04 -25.19
CA SER A 109 -4.92 8.38 -26.24
C SER A 109 -4.41 8.73 -27.63
N TYR A 110 -4.62 7.82 -28.59
CA TYR A 110 -4.23 7.99 -30.00
C TYR A 110 -5.29 7.37 -30.92
N PRO A 111 -5.62 7.99 -32.06
CA PRO A 111 -6.46 7.33 -33.05
C PRO A 111 -5.77 6.07 -33.59
N ALA A 112 -6.54 5.01 -33.84
CA ALA A 112 -6.06 3.83 -34.55
C ALA A 112 -6.22 4.03 -36.07
N ARG A 113 -5.79 3.03 -36.86
CA ARG A 113 -5.96 3.06 -38.32
C ARG A 113 -7.42 2.80 -38.70
N GLU A 114 -8.11 1.97 -37.92
CA GLU A 114 -9.51 1.65 -38.12
C GLU A 114 -10.39 2.80 -37.64
N ALA A 115 -11.42 3.14 -38.42
CA ALA A 115 -12.38 4.18 -38.05
C ALA A 115 -13.14 3.80 -36.78
N GLY A 116 -13.30 4.76 -35.86
CA GLY A 116 -13.99 4.57 -34.58
C GLY A 116 -13.20 3.80 -33.52
N VAL A 117 -11.93 3.50 -33.79
CA VAL A 117 -11.05 2.76 -32.87
C VAL A 117 -9.92 3.66 -32.40
N GLU A 118 -9.60 3.61 -31.10
CA GLU A 118 -8.48 4.35 -30.52
C GLU A 118 -7.62 3.46 -29.63
N TYR A 119 -6.35 3.85 -29.46
CA TYR A 119 -5.46 3.32 -28.44
C TYR A 119 -5.53 4.19 -27.20
N VAL A 120 -5.93 3.60 -26.09
CA VAL A 120 -5.90 4.18 -24.74
C VAL A 120 -4.70 3.59 -24.01
N VAL A 121 -3.72 4.43 -23.70
CA VAL A 121 -2.44 4.00 -23.10
C VAL A 121 -2.26 4.70 -21.76
N PHE A 122 -2.02 3.94 -20.70
CA PHE A 122 -1.83 4.53 -19.36
C PHE A 122 -0.89 3.69 -18.50
N ALA A 123 -0.28 4.34 -17.52
CA ALA A 123 0.63 3.71 -16.58
C ALA A 123 -0.11 2.83 -15.57
N TYR A 124 0.53 1.74 -15.16
CA TYR A 124 0.04 0.87 -14.09
C TYR A 124 1.11 0.66 -13.01
N GLN A 125 0.66 0.42 -11.78
CA GLN A 125 1.55 -0.03 -10.70
C GLN A 125 1.74 -1.54 -10.76
N GLU A 126 0.62 -2.27 -10.62
CA GLU A 126 0.55 -3.72 -10.74
C GLU A 126 -0.22 -4.16 -11.99
N GLU A 127 0.23 -5.24 -12.62
CA GLU A 127 -0.24 -5.62 -13.96
C GLU A 127 -1.71 -6.04 -13.95
N ARG A 128 -2.12 -6.86 -12.97
CA ARG A 128 -3.52 -7.26 -12.81
C ARG A 128 -4.40 -6.04 -12.57
N ALA A 129 -3.95 -5.13 -11.71
CA ALA A 129 -4.68 -3.91 -11.40
C ALA A 129 -4.85 -3.00 -12.63
N GLY A 130 -3.78 -2.82 -13.44
CA GLY A 130 -3.86 -2.03 -14.66
C GLY A 130 -4.83 -2.61 -15.70
N ARG A 131 -4.87 -3.94 -15.86
CA ARG A 131 -5.80 -4.62 -16.76
C ARG A 131 -7.25 -4.49 -16.29
N TYR A 132 -7.49 -4.68 -15.00
CA TYR A 132 -8.82 -4.52 -14.40
C TYR A 132 -9.30 -3.07 -14.48
N ALA A 133 -8.41 -2.10 -14.26
CA ALA A 133 -8.70 -0.68 -14.45
C ALA A 133 -9.05 -0.33 -15.90
N ALA A 134 -8.42 -0.96 -16.91
CA ALA A 134 -8.77 -0.76 -18.31
C ALA A 134 -10.21 -1.20 -18.61
N GLN A 135 -10.58 -2.40 -18.14
CA GLN A 135 -11.91 -2.96 -18.33
C GLN A 135 -12.96 -2.10 -17.63
N SER A 136 -12.75 -1.83 -16.35
CA SER A 136 -13.67 -1.03 -15.53
C SER A 136 -13.81 0.39 -16.03
N ALA A 137 -12.76 1.01 -16.58
CA ALA A 137 -12.84 2.36 -17.14
C ALA A 137 -13.69 2.41 -18.41
N VAL A 138 -13.58 1.42 -19.30
CA VAL A 138 -14.42 1.34 -20.50
C VAL A 138 -15.88 1.11 -20.12
N GLU A 139 -16.14 0.18 -19.20
CA GLU A 139 -17.49 -0.11 -18.70
C GLU A 139 -18.13 1.09 -18.00
N LEU A 140 -17.38 1.78 -17.14
CA LEU A 140 -17.83 2.99 -16.44
C LEU A 140 -18.20 4.09 -17.43
N VAL A 141 -17.30 4.42 -18.37
CA VAL A 141 -17.56 5.48 -19.34
C VAL A 141 -18.76 5.11 -20.23
N GLU A 142 -18.91 3.84 -20.62
CA GLU A 142 -20.06 3.39 -21.40
C GLU A 142 -21.37 3.54 -20.64
N ALA A 143 -21.44 3.07 -19.40
CA ALA A 143 -22.63 3.21 -18.56
C ALA A 143 -23.03 4.68 -18.44
N LEU A 144 -22.08 5.57 -18.16
CA LEU A 144 -22.36 7.00 -18.02
C LEU A 144 -22.77 7.68 -19.33
N LEU A 145 -22.24 7.25 -20.48
CA LEU A 145 -22.67 7.72 -21.80
C LEU A 145 -24.11 7.27 -22.11
N ARG A 146 -24.51 6.08 -21.67
CA ARG A 146 -25.89 5.58 -21.78
C ARG A 146 -26.85 6.19 -20.74
N GLY A 147 -26.34 6.96 -19.78
CA GLY A 147 -27.14 7.49 -18.67
C GLY A 147 -27.49 6.46 -17.60
N GLU A 148 -26.76 5.36 -17.55
CA GLU A 148 -26.92 4.27 -16.59
C GLU A 148 -26.10 4.55 -15.32
N ALA A 149 -26.52 3.96 -14.19
CA ALA A 149 -25.77 4.01 -12.94
C ALA A 149 -24.58 3.04 -12.98
N PHE A 150 -23.48 3.40 -12.32
CA PHE A 150 -22.29 2.55 -12.18
C PHE A 150 -21.93 2.40 -10.70
N ASP A 151 -21.79 1.15 -10.25
CA ASP A 151 -21.41 0.83 -8.86
C ASP A 151 -19.89 0.83 -8.71
N LEU A 152 -19.35 1.98 -8.28
CA LEU A 152 -17.90 2.19 -8.15
C LEU A 152 -17.25 1.46 -6.95
N PRO A 153 -17.85 1.39 -5.74
CA PRO A 153 -17.20 0.79 -4.57
C PRO A 153 -16.64 -0.63 -4.76
N PRO A 154 -17.33 -1.59 -5.42
CA PRO A 154 -16.78 -2.92 -5.67
C PRO A 154 -15.54 -2.90 -6.56
N VAL A 155 -15.49 -2.02 -7.56
CA VAL A 155 -14.34 -1.86 -8.46
C VAL A 155 -13.12 -1.36 -7.70
N VAL A 156 -13.29 -0.38 -6.82
CA VAL A 156 -12.21 0.16 -6.00
C VAL A 156 -11.73 -0.88 -4.99
N ALA A 157 -12.64 -1.65 -4.39
CA ALA A 157 -12.29 -2.74 -3.47
C ALA A 157 -11.47 -3.83 -4.16
N GLU A 158 -11.88 -4.29 -5.35
CA GLU A 158 -11.13 -5.28 -6.13
C GLU A 158 -9.73 -4.76 -6.52
N LEU A 159 -9.62 -3.50 -6.96
CA LEU A 159 -8.32 -2.88 -7.26
C LEU A 159 -7.42 -2.79 -6.03
N HIS A 160 -8.00 -2.49 -4.86
CA HIS A 160 -7.29 -2.46 -3.59
C HIS A 160 -6.80 -3.86 -3.19
N ASP A 161 -7.63 -4.89 -3.35
CA ASP A 161 -7.27 -6.27 -3.01
C ASP A 161 -6.16 -6.79 -3.94
N ILE A 162 -6.26 -6.54 -5.26
CA ILE A 162 -5.17 -6.86 -6.20
C ILE A 162 -3.87 -6.16 -5.79
N ARG A 163 -3.94 -4.89 -5.35
CA ARG A 163 -2.76 -4.16 -4.88
C ARG A 163 -2.19 -4.80 -3.62
N GLU A 164 -3.00 -5.16 -2.63
CA GLU A 164 -2.50 -5.78 -1.39
C GLU A 164 -1.91 -7.19 -1.63
N GLU A 165 -2.42 -7.92 -2.63
CA GLU A 165 -1.87 -9.22 -3.04
C GLU A 165 -0.49 -9.09 -3.73
N GLU A 166 -0.30 -8.07 -4.56
CA GLU A 166 0.86 -7.99 -5.47
C GLU A 166 1.92 -6.97 -5.03
N PHE A 167 1.52 -5.87 -4.39
CA PHE A 167 2.40 -4.75 -4.08
C PHE A 167 3.26 -5.03 -2.85
N PHE A 168 4.51 -4.58 -2.91
CA PHE A 168 5.38 -4.53 -1.74
C PHE A 168 4.84 -3.48 -0.77
N GLY A 169 4.36 -3.91 0.41
CA GLY A 169 3.96 -2.97 1.46
C GLY A 169 4.97 -1.83 1.67
N PRO A 170 4.55 -0.67 2.18
CA PRO A 170 5.28 0.60 2.07
C PRO A 170 6.72 0.54 2.59
N SER A 171 6.98 -0.19 3.67
CA SER A 171 8.33 -0.38 4.23
C SER A 171 9.26 -1.13 3.27
N THR A 172 8.76 -2.18 2.62
CA THR A 172 9.52 -2.93 1.61
C THR A 172 9.79 -2.04 0.39
N TRP A 173 8.78 -1.28 -0.06
CA TRP A 173 8.94 -0.35 -1.18
C TRP A 173 10.01 0.70 -0.92
N SER A 174 10.09 1.29 0.28
CA SER A 174 11.15 2.25 0.62
C SER A 174 12.54 1.67 0.43
N ILE A 175 12.76 0.41 0.80
CA ILE A 175 14.05 -0.27 0.63
C ILE A 175 14.30 -0.56 -0.87
N VAL A 176 13.30 -1.04 -1.59
CA VAL A 176 13.38 -1.35 -3.03
C VAL A 176 13.66 -0.09 -3.86
N ALA A 177 12.95 1.00 -3.58
CA ALA A 177 13.11 2.28 -4.27
C ALA A 177 14.52 2.84 -4.05
N GLU A 178 15.04 2.76 -2.83
CA GLU A 178 16.41 3.21 -2.52
C GLU A 178 17.48 2.26 -3.09
N ALA A 179 17.22 0.97 -3.18
CA ALA A 179 18.09 0.05 -3.89
C ALA A 179 18.16 0.41 -5.39
N ALA A 180 17.00 0.65 -6.01
CA ALA A 180 16.89 1.04 -7.40
C ALA A 180 17.57 2.39 -7.70
N SER A 181 17.45 3.38 -6.80
CA SER A 181 18.12 4.69 -6.94
C SER A 181 19.64 4.56 -6.99
N ARG A 182 20.19 3.51 -6.35
CA ARG A 182 21.61 3.15 -6.34
C ARG A 182 22.01 2.16 -7.43
N ASN A 183 21.14 1.91 -8.42
CA ASN A 183 21.34 0.89 -9.46
C ASN A 183 21.54 -0.54 -8.92
N ILE A 184 21.00 -0.84 -7.74
CA ILE A 184 20.96 -2.21 -7.21
C ILE A 184 19.70 -2.88 -7.77
N PRO A 185 19.86 -3.92 -8.59
CA PRO A 185 18.71 -4.62 -9.17
C PRO A 185 17.95 -5.37 -8.08
N TYR A 186 16.65 -5.57 -8.28
CA TYR A 186 15.83 -6.37 -7.38
C TYR A 186 14.95 -7.36 -8.13
N ILE A 187 14.63 -8.47 -7.48
CA ILE A 187 13.73 -9.52 -7.96
C ILE A 187 12.75 -9.85 -6.83
N GLN A 188 11.45 -9.79 -7.10
CA GLN A 188 10.47 -10.45 -6.24
C GLN A 188 10.50 -11.95 -6.52
N LEU A 189 10.76 -12.74 -5.48
CA LEU A 189 10.76 -14.18 -5.61
C LEU A 189 9.32 -14.68 -5.77
N LYS A 190 9.09 -15.51 -6.79
CA LYS A 190 7.76 -16.02 -7.14
C LYS A 190 7.05 -16.62 -5.92
N ASN A 191 5.76 -16.34 -5.79
CA ASN A 191 4.89 -16.85 -4.72
C ASN A 191 5.40 -16.53 -3.31
N SER A 192 6.06 -15.38 -3.13
CA SER A 192 6.54 -14.94 -1.82
C SER A 192 6.59 -13.41 -1.71
N ASN A 193 6.60 -12.91 -0.48
CA ASN A 193 6.82 -11.50 -0.16
C ASN A 193 8.31 -11.18 0.06
N ILE A 194 9.19 -12.05 -0.46
CA ILE A 194 10.64 -11.92 -0.33
C ILE A 194 11.17 -11.18 -1.56
N ILE A 195 11.95 -10.13 -1.30
CA ILE A 195 12.70 -9.42 -2.31
C ILE A 195 14.16 -9.83 -2.24
N GLN A 196 14.71 -10.21 -3.38
CA GLN A 196 16.15 -10.31 -3.58
C GLN A 196 16.68 -8.99 -4.11
N LEU A 197 17.73 -8.47 -3.48
CA LEU A 197 18.52 -7.32 -3.93
C LEU A 197 19.87 -7.84 -4.44
N GLY A 198 20.29 -7.40 -5.62
CA GLY A 198 21.55 -7.82 -6.24
C GLY A 198 21.53 -9.23 -6.84
N TYR A 199 22.69 -9.64 -7.36
CA TYR A 199 22.89 -10.92 -8.06
C TYR A 199 24.08 -11.71 -7.50
N GLY A 200 24.05 -13.03 -7.72
CA GLY A 200 25.17 -13.92 -7.44
C GLY A 200 25.61 -13.89 -5.98
N HIS A 201 26.92 -13.84 -5.74
CA HIS A 201 27.49 -13.80 -4.39
C HIS A 201 27.09 -12.54 -3.59
N ASN A 202 26.75 -11.45 -4.27
CA ASN A 202 26.39 -10.17 -3.63
C ASN A 202 24.88 -10.06 -3.33
N GLN A 203 24.10 -11.09 -3.61
CA GLN A 203 22.65 -11.03 -3.39
C GLN A 203 22.30 -10.97 -1.89
N ARG A 204 21.32 -10.15 -1.54
CA ARG A 204 20.70 -10.08 -0.20
C ARG A 204 19.21 -10.31 -0.32
N ARG A 205 18.59 -10.86 0.73
CA ARG A 205 17.14 -11.06 0.78
C ARG A 205 16.54 -10.25 1.90
N ILE A 206 15.40 -9.64 1.62
CA ILE A 206 14.58 -8.93 2.58
C ILE A 206 13.16 -9.48 2.56
N TRP A 207 12.51 -9.46 3.72
CA TRP A 207 11.10 -9.72 3.89
C TRP A 207 10.54 -8.66 4.83
N ALA A 208 9.72 -7.76 4.30
CA ALA A 208 9.43 -6.48 4.95
C ALA A 208 10.75 -5.76 5.31
N THR A 209 10.96 -5.42 6.58
CA THR A 209 12.20 -4.81 7.10
C THR A 209 13.20 -5.84 7.63
N THR A 210 12.85 -7.13 7.65
CA THR A 210 13.75 -8.22 8.06
C THR A 210 14.72 -8.52 6.93
N THR A 211 16.01 -8.68 7.24
CA THR A 211 17.06 -8.93 6.24
C THR A 211 17.76 -10.25 6.50
N SER A 212 18.59 -10.69 5.56
CA SER A 212 19.49 -11.84 5.79
C SER A 212 20.50 -11.63 6.92
N LEU A 213 20.63 -10.41 7.48
CA LEU A 213 21.47 -10.09 8.63
C LEU A 213 20.68 -10.07 9.95
N THR A 214 19.35 -10.11 9.90
CA THR A 214 18.53 -10.19 11.10
C THR A 214 18.67 -11.60 11.67
N SER A 215 19.22 -11.72 12.89
CA SER A 215 19.43 -13.02 13.51
C SER A 215 18.10 -13.65 13.93
N HIS A 216 17.97 -14.97 13.71
CA HIS A 216 16.78 -15.71 14.13
C HIS A 216 16.55 -15.56 15.64
N ALA A 217 17.61 -15.68 16.45
CA ALA A 217 17.53 -15.45 17.90
C ALA A 217 17.02 -14.05 18.25
N GLY A 218 17.41 -13.01 17.50
CA GLY A 218 16.93 -11.65 17.71
C GLY A 218 15.43 -11.51 17.44
N VAL A 219 14.93 -12.14 16.37
CA VAL A 219 13.49 -12.19 16.07
C VAL A 219 12.71 -12.91 17.17
N GLU A 220 13.20 -14.08 17.61
CA GLU A 220 12.57 -14.87 18.68
C GLU A 220 12.52 -14.11 20.02
N VAL A 221 13.60 -13.39 20.37
CA VAL A 221 13.62 -12.56 21.58
C VAL A 221 12.64 -11.41 21.45
N ALA A 222 12.69 -10.65 20.35
CA ALA A 222 11.84 -9.47 20.13
C ALA A 222 10.34 -9.82 20.08
N GLY A 223 9.99 -11.01 19.57
CA GLY A 223 8.63 -11.52 19.56
C GLY A 223 8.08 -11.88 20.95
N ASN A 224 8.95 -12.11 21.93
CA ASN A 224 8.56 -12.44 23.29
C ASN A 224 8.80 -11.27 24.25
N LYS A 225 7.70 -10.64 24.69
CA LYS A 225 7.75 -9.45 25.56
C LYS A 225 8.47 -9.72 26.90
N ASN A 226 8.27 -10.89 27.51
CA ASN A 226 8.92 -11.23 28.78
C ASN A 226 10.43 -11.40 28.62
N ARG A 227 10.87 -12.12 27.59
CA ARG A 227 12.31 -12.31 27.30
C ARG A 227 12.97 -10.99 26.95
N THR A 228 12.35 -10.18 26.09
CA THR A 228 12.85 -8.85 25.74
C THR A 228 13.01 -7.99 26.99
N LYS A 229 11.98 -7.94 27.85
CA LYS A 229 11.98 -7.15 29.08
C LYS A 229 13.06 -7.57 30.06
N ALA A 230 13.21 -8.88 30.30
CA ALA A 230 14.26 -9.41 31.17
C ALA A 230 15.65 -9.03 30.65
N MET A 231 15.91 -9.23 29.35
CA MET A 231 17.20 -8.88 28.75
C MET A 231 17.50 -7.38 28.81
N LEU A 232 16.49 -6.51 28.63
CA LEU A 232 16.65 -5.07 28.78
C LEU A 232 16.95 -4.67 30.22
N ALA A 233 16.22 -5.26 31.19
CA ALA A 233 16.44 -4.99 32.61
C ALA A 233 17.82 -5.44 33.08
N ASP A 234 18.27 -6.63 32.67
CA ASP A 234 19.62 -7.15 32.94
C ASP A 234 20.72 -6.25 32.34
N GLY A 235 20.42 -5.61 31.21
CA GLY A 235 21.26 -4.61 30.56
C GLY A 235 21.21 -3.22 31.21
N GLY A 236 20.45 -3.03 32.29
CA GLY A 236 20.28 -1.74 32.97
C GLY A 236 19.34 -0.76 32.27
N VAL A 237 18.61 -1.20 31.25
CA VAL A 237 17.60 -0.38 30.57
C VAL A 237 16.32 -0.36 31.44
N PRO A 238 15.80 0.82 31.80
CA PRO A 238 14.56 0.92 32.57
C PRO A 238 13.40 0.28 31.80
N VAL A 239 12.69 -0.65 32.44
CA VAL A 239 11.48 -1.29 31.91
C VAL A 239 10.33 -1.16 32.90
N PRO A 240 9.06 -1.06 32.44
CA PRO A 240 7.91 -1.00 33.34
C PRO A 240 7.85 -2.23 34.24
N ARG A 241 7.54 -2.09 35.53
CA ARG A 241 7.33 -3.26 36.40
C ARG A 241 6.06 -4.01 36.00
N GLY A 242 6.07 -5.33 36.16
CA GLY A 242 4.91 -6.14 35.81
C GLY A 242 5.19 -7.62 35.78
N THR A 243 4.12 -8.41 35.82
CA THR A 243 4.16 -9.87 35.88
C THR A 243 3.20 -10.49 34.85
N THR A 244 3.31 -11.81 34.66
CA THR A 244 2.39 -12.56 33.80
C THR A 244 1.37 -13.30 34.66
N VAL A 245 0.09 -13.14 34.32
CA VAL A 245 -1.04 -13.72 35.02
C VAL A 245 -1.85 -14.61 34.06
N TYR A 246 -2.55 -15.59 34.64
CA TYR A 246 -3.38 -16.54 33.89
C TYR A 246 -4.86 -16.47 34.27
N GLY A 247 -5.22 -15.66 35.26
CA GLY A 247 -6.55 -15.60 35.85
C GLY A 247 -6.72 -14.38 36.75
N GLU A 248 -7.94 -14.22 37.25
CA GLU A 248 -8.30 -13.08 38.11
C GLU A 248 -7.56 -13.09 39.44
N GLU A 249 -7.25 -14.26 40.01
CA GLU A 249 -6.47 -14.36 41.25
C GLU A 249 -5.08 -13.75 41.07
N GLY A 250 -4.32 -14.20 40.06
CA GLY A 250 -3.02 -13.59 39.75
C GLY A 250 -3.11 -12.13 39.33
N LEU A 251 -4.23 -11.69 38.74
CA LEU A 251 -4.48 -10.28 38.44
C LEU A 251 -4.63 -9.45 39.73
N ARG A 252 -5.29 -9.98 40.78
CA ARG A 252 -5.38 -9.32 42.09
C ARG A 252 -3.99 -9.17 42.70
N ASP A 253 -3.22 -10.25 42.75
CA ASP A 253 -1.86 -10.21 43.30
C ASP A 253 -0.98 -9.19 42.55
N ALA A 254 -1.09 -9.15 41.22
CA ALA A 254 -0.36 -8.18 40.41
C ALA A 254 -0.81 -6.73 40.68
N ILE A 255 -2.10 -6.47 40.91
CA ILE A 255 -2.62 -5.15 41.24
C ILE A 255 -2.19 -4.73 42.65
N ASP A 256 -2.20 -5.66 43.61
CA ASP A 256 -1.77 -5.39 44.98
C ASP A 256 -0.28 -5.01 45.04
N GLU A 257 0.55 -5.61 44.17
CA GLU A 257 1.98 -5.27 44.05
C GLU A 257 2.22 -3.95 43.28
N LEU A 258 1.53 -3.76 42.13
CA LEU A 258 1.83 -2.66 41.21
C LEU A 258 1.07 -1.37 41.53
N GLY A 259 -0.13 -1.49 42.09
CA GLY A 259 -1.13 -0.42 42.19
C GLY A 259 -1.68 0.03 40.83
N PHE A 260 -2.79 0.75 40.86
CA PHE A 260 -3.30 1.44 39.67
C PHE A 260 -2.53 2.76 39.40
N PRO A 261 -2.43 3.21 38.13
CA PRO A 261 -2.95 2.58 36.92
C PRO A 261 -2.09 1.44 36.37
N ILE A 262 -2.75 0.45 35.75
CA ILE A 262 -2.11 -0.69 35.08
C ILE A 262 -2.46 -0.78 33.58
N VAL A 263 -1.74 -1.66 32.88
CA VAL A 263 -1.97 -2.08 31.50
C VAL A 263 -2.08 -3.59 31.47
N THR A 264 -3.06 -4.13 30.74
CA THR A 264 -3.15 -5.56 30.42
C THR A 264 -2.89 -5.79 28.94
N LYS A 265 -2.07 -6.77 28.59
CA LYS A 265 -1.81 -7.13 27.19
C LYS A 265 -1.52 -8.62 27.03
N PRO A 266 -1.91 -9.27 25.91
CA PRO A 266 -1.54 -10.66 25.66
C PRO A 266 -0.02 -10.81 25.53
N LEU A 267 0.52 -11.92 26.05
CA LEU A 267 1.94 -12.24 25.95
C LEU A 267 2.40 -12.29 24.47
N ASP A 268 1.66 -13.05 23.66
CA ASP A 268 2.00 -13.37 22.26
C ASP A 268 1.27 -12.48 21.22
N GLY A 269 0.57 -11.43 21.66
CA GLY A 269 -0.15 -10.54 20.75
C GLY A 269 0.76 -9.49 20.11
N ASN A 270 0.51 -9.19 18.84
CA ASN A 270 1.20 -8.15 18.08
C ASN A 270 0.24 -6.99 17.72
N HIS A 271 0.81 -5.85 17.31
CA HIS A 271 0.06 -4.68 16.82
C HIS A 271 -0.98 -4.11 17.80
N GLY A 272 -0.76 -4.25 19.11
CA GLY A 272 -1.68 -3.73 20.14
C GLY A 272 -3.01 -4.48 20.27
N LYS A 273 -3.20 -5.60 19.56
CA LYS A 273 -4.42 -6.41 19.66
C LYS A 273 -4.59 -6.96 21.07
N GLY A 274 -5.78 -6.78 21.64
CA GLY A 274 -6.11 -7.23 22.99
C GLY A 274 -5.42 -6.46 24.13
N ALA A 275 -4.78 -5.32 23.85
CA ALA A 275 -4.20 -4.47 24.89
C ALA A 275 -5.25 -3.50 25.44
N THR A 276 -5.31 -3.38 26.77
CA THR A 276 -6.14 -2.39 27.48
C THR A 276 -5.21 -1.53 28.34
N ILE A 277 -5.22 -0.23 28.07
CA ILE A 277 -4.31 0.74 28.70
C ILE A 277 -5.05 1.60 29.71
N ARG A 278 -4.31 2.16 30.67
CA ARG A 278 -4.82 3.12 31.68
C ARG A 278 -6.02 2.57 32.46
N ILE A 279 -5.90 1.33 32.92
CA ILE A 279 -6.90 0.69 33.78
C ILE A 279 -6.77 1.29 35.18
N MET A 280 -7.89 1.77 35.72
CA MET A 280 -7.94 2.53 36.98
C MET A 280 -8.63 1.80 38.13
N ASN A 281 -9.35 0.72 37.84
CA ASN A 281 -10.18 0.00 38.79
C ASN A 281 -10.25 -1.50 38.45
N TRP A 282 -10.82 -2.28 39.37
CA TRP A 282 -10.93 -3.73 39.27
C TRP A 282 -11.79 -4.20 38.10
N ASP A 283 -12.95 -3.58 37.88
CA ASP A 283 -13.90 -4.01 36.84
C ASP A 283 -13.27 -3.87 35.45
N ASP A 284 -12.59 -2.74 35.20
CA ASP A 284 -11.82 -2.51 33.98
C ASP A 284 -10.63 -3.48 33.84
N ALA A 285 -10.01 -3.87 34.96
CA ALA A 285 -8.92 -4.85 34.95
C ALA A 285 -9.39 -6.23 34.54
N VAL A 286 -10.56 -6.67 35.02
CA VAL A 286 -11.20 -7.94 34.62
C VAL A 286 -11.60 -7.90 33.15
N ALA A 287 -12.16 -6.77 32.69
CA ALA A 287 -12.50 -6.58 31.28
C ALA A 287 -11.25 -6.64 30.38
N GLY A 288 -10.17 -5.97 30.78
CA GLY A 288 -8.88 -5.98 30.08
C GLY A 288 -8.22 -7.35 30.05
N LEU A 289 -8.28 -8.10 31.16
CA LEU A 289 -7.82 -9.50 31.22
C LEU A 289 -8.60 -10.38 30.24
N LYS A 290 -9.92 -10.24 30.18
CA LYS A 290 -10.78 -10.99 29.25
C LYS A 290 -10.44 -10.66 27.80
N ALA A 291 -10.32 -9.38 27.46
CA ALA A 291 -9.94 -8.93 26.11
C ALA A 291 -8.56 -9.45 25.68
N ALA A 292 -7.58 -9.43 26.58
CA ALA A 292 -6.26 -10.00 26.30
C ALA A 292 -6.30 -11.52 26.11
N LYS A 293 -7.16 -12.23 26.86
CA LYS A 293 -7.32 -13.68 26.79
C LYS A 293 -7.91 -14.20 25.48
N GLU A 294 -8.58 -13.36 24.70
CA GLU A 294 -9.02 -13.72 23.34
C GLU A 294 -7.83 -14.00 22.42
N TYR A 295 -6.64 -13.47 22.74
CA TYR A 295 -5.44 -13.56 21.90
C TYR A 295 -4.34 -14.46 22.48
N SER A 296 -4.22 -14.58 23.82
CA SER A 296 -3.25 -15.47 24.45
C SER A 296 -3.74 -15.97 25.80
N ARG A 297 -3.37 -17.20 26.17
CA ARG A 297 -3.69 -17.76 27.50
C ARG A 297 -2.98 -17.02 28.64
N ALA A 298 -1.84 -16.40 28.33
CA ALA A 298 -1.02 -15.66 29.28
C ALA A 298 -1.18 -14.15 29.03
N VAL A 299 -1.44 -13.39 30.09
CA VAL A 299 -1.63 -11.94 30.02
C VAL A 299 -0.57 -11.25 30.87
N ILE A 300 0.09 -10.26 30.30
CA ILE A 300 1.02 -9.40 31.02
C ILE A 300 0.22 -8.27 31.69
N VAL A 301 0.44 -8.08 32.98
CA VAL A 301 -0.03 -6.95 33.78
C VAL A 301 1.18 -6.07 34.09
N GLU A 302 1.14 -4.82 33.66
CA GLU A 302 2.25 -3.88 33.81
C GLU A 302 1.81 -2.54 34.37
N GLN A 303 2.73 -1.87 35.05
CA GLN A 303 2.56 -0.48 35.47
C GLN A 303 2.30 0.41 34.24
N TYR A 304 1.27 1.26 34.31
CA TYR A 304 1.07 2.29 33.31
C TYR A 304 2.11 3.40 33.47
N VAL A 305 2.83 3.72 32.39
CA VAL A 305 3.81 4.79 32.35
C VAL A 305 3.19 6.00 31.68
N THR A 306 3.16 7.14 32.37
CA THR A 306 2.67 8.40 31.84
C THR A 306 3.79 9.13 31.09
N GLY A 307 3.51 9.59 29.89
CA GLY A 307 4.43 10.38 29.08
C GLY A 307 4.12 10.27 27.60
N ASP A 308 4.99 10.87 26.78
CA ASP A 308 4.94 10.74 25.33
C ASP A 308 5.62 9.44 24.89
N ASP A 309 4.99 8.71 23.98
CA ASP A 309 5.55 7.49 23.37
C ASP A 309 6.36 7.85 22.11
N TYR A 310 7.61 7.40 22.06
CA TYR A 310 8.53 7.66 20.96
C TYR A 310 8.96 6.35 20.31
N ARG A 311 8.89 6.30 18.97
CA ARG A 311 9.40 5.17 18.19
C ARG A 311 10.80 5.46 17.66
N LEU A 312 11.79 4.73 18.16
CA LEU A 312 13.18 4.81 17.71
C LEU A 312 13.48 3.73 16.68
N LEU A 313 13.93 4.11 15.49
CA LEU A 313 14.47 3.19 14.50
C LEU A 313 15.96 2.99 14.77
N VAL A 314 16.34 1.78 15.20
CA VAL A 314 17.75 1.41 15.39
C VAL A 314 18.23 0.65 14.15
N ALA A 315 19.17 1.23 13.41
CA ALA A 315 19.82 0.60 12.26
C ALA A 315 21.32 0.47 12.52
N ALA A 316 21.83 -0.76 12.60
CA ALA A 316 23.27 -0.98 12.73
C ALA A 316 23.94 -0.92 11.35
N ALA A 317 24.94 -0.06 11.19
CA ALA A 317 25.89 -0.17 10.09
C ALA A 317 26.94 -1.22 10.46
N MET A 318 26.93 -2.39 9.83
CA MET A 318 28.11 -3.26 9.86
C MET A 318 29.06 -2.78 8.76
N SER A 319 30.24 -2.31 9.16
CA SER A 319 31.41 -2.30 8.29
C SER A 319 31.63 -3.73 7.80
N LEU A 320 31.55 -3.96 6.50
CA LEU A 320 32.04 -5.19 5.89
C LEU A 320 33.51 -5.36 6.34
N PRO A 321 33.93 -6.54 6.84
CA PRO A 321 35.34 -6.77 7.09
C PRO A 321 36.08 -6.59 5.76
N SER A 322 36.93 -5.56 5.68
CA SER A 322 37.87 -5.41 4.59
C SER A 322 38.90 -6.51 4.73
N THR A 323 38.73 -7.60 3.98
CA THR A 323 39.79 -8.57 3.78
C THR A 323 40.84 -7.93 2.88
N ASN A 324 41.69 -7.07 3.47
CA ASN A 324 42.99 -6.77 2.89
C ASN A 324 43.85 -8.02 3.08
N SER A 325 43.71 -8.98 2.16
CA SER A 325 44.75 -9.99 1.94
C SER A 325 45.95 -9.25 1.35
N ARG A 326 46.85 -8.78 2.23
CA ARG A 326 48.23 -8.52 1.80
C ARG A 326 48.82 -9.88 1.40
N ARG A 327 49.21 -9.99 0.12
CA ARG A 327 50.30 -10.90 -0.25
C ARG A 327 51.60 -10.32 0.29
#